data_AF-L0J1C0-F1
#
_entry.id   AF-L0J1C0-F1
#
_cell.length_a   1.000
_cell.length_b   1.000
_cell.length_c   1.000
_cell.angle_alpha   90.00
_cell.angle_beta   90.00
_cell.angle_gamma   90.00
#
_symmetry.space_group_name_H-M   'P 1'
#
loop_
_entity.id
_entity.type
_entity.pdbx_description
1 polymer ?
#
loop_
_entity_poly.entity_id
_entity_poly.type
_entity_poly.pdbx_seq_one_letter_code
_entity_poly.pdbx_strand_id
1 'polypeptide(L)'
;MSAIGEPDSVPDLLELVSHAHVLEVLDALTRGPMSRADLRTHVHAGRRGLSAALRLLGARGLVTRNDHGSWDTDAAADVVYRHTDLGRVVVEALSCYSLWTAMYDRVETSQDHSWKR
;
A
#
# COMPACT_ATOMS: atom_id res chain seq x y z
N MET A 1 0.06 -28.87 -10.42
CA MET A 1 0.48 -28.49 -9.06
C MET A 1 0.65 -26.98 -9.05
N SER A 2 -0.24 -26.34 -8.29
CA SER A 2 -0.34 -24.93 -7.89
C SER A 2 -0.28 -23.85 -8.97
N ALA A 3 -1.48 -23.40 -9.35
CA ALA A 3 -1.73 -22.05 -9.83
C ALA A 3 -1.09 -21.06 -8.85
N ILE A 4 -0.18 -20.24 -9.37
CA ILE A 4 0.13 -18.94 -8.79
C ILE A 4 -1.23 -18.26 -8.73
N GLY A 5 -1.76 -18.00 -7.53
CA GLY A 5 -2.95 -17.18 -7.40
C GLY A 5 -2.66 -15.88 -8.14
N GLU A 6 -3.27 -15.70 -9.30
CA GLU A 6 -3.28 -14.40 -9.94
C GLU A 6 -3.79 -13.43 -8.88
N PRO A 7 -3.18 -12.25 -8.72
CA PRO A 7 -3.78 -11.20 -7.92
C PRO A 7 -5.06 -10.76 -8.63
N ASP A 8 -6.11 -11.57 -8.54
CA ASP A 8 -7.45 -11.38 -9.03
C ASP A 8 -7.94 -10.03 -8.48
N SER A 9 -8.15 -8.94 -9.21
CA SER A 9 -7.95 -8.61 -10.63
C SER A 9 -7.38 -7.18 -10.69
N VAL A 10 -6.76 -6.73 -11.78
CA VAL A 10 -6.28 -5.33 -11.95
C VAL A 10 -7.30 -4.26 -11.49
N PRO A 11 -8.63 -4.42 -11.73
CA PRO A 11 -9.66 -3.53 -11.17
C PRO A 11 -9.65 -3.40 -9.64
N ASP A 12 -9.40 -4.48 -8.89
CA ASP A 12 -9.39 -4.46 -7.42
C ASP A 12 -8.16 -3.74 -6.87
N LEU A 13 -7.02 -3.86 -7.55
CA LEU A 13 -5.82 -3.08 -7.25
C LEU A 13 -6.03 -1.60 -7.59
N LEU A 14 -6.64 -1.29 -8.73
CA LEU A 14 -6.97 0.09 -9.12
C LEU A 14 -7.92 0.74 -8.11
N GLU A 15 -8.94 0.01 -7.69
CA GLU A 15 -9.89 0.47 -6.68
C GLU A 15 -9.19 0.65 -5.32
N LEU A 16 -8.26 -0.23 -4.94
CA LEU A 16 -7.44 -0.06 -3.74
C LEU A 16 -6.57 1.21 -3.78
N VAL A 17 -5.85 1.47 -4.87
CA VAL A 17 -4.97 2.65 -4.98
C VAL A 17 -5.73 3.96 -5.16
N SER A 18 -7.01 3.89 -5.53
CA SER A 18 -7.89 5.07 -5.62
C SER A 18 -8.24 5.67 -4.26
N HIS A 19 -8.00 4.94 -3.16
CA HIS A 19 -8.28 5.41 -1.81
C HIS A 19 -7.11 6.20 -1.23
N ALA A 20 -7.43 7.37 -0.67
CA ALA A 20 -6.43 8.24 -0.06
C ALA A 20 -5.63 7.52 1.04
N HIS A 21 -4.31 7.76 1.06
CA HIS A 21 -3.36 7.26 2.06
C HIS A 21 -3.12 5.75 2.08
N VAL A 22 -3.80 4.96 1.24
CA VAL A 22 -3.60 3.51 1.19
C VAL A 22 -2.19 3.14 0.76
N LEU A 23 -1.71 3.74 -0.34
CA LEU A 23 -0.34 3.50 -0.82
C LEU A 23 0.71 3.93 0.19
N GLU A 24 0.52 5.08 0.84
CA GLU A 24 1.44 5.61 1.83
C GLU A 24 1.54 4.70 3.07
N VAL A 25 0.41 4.15 3.53
CA VAL A 25 0.40 3.18 4.65
C VAL A 25 1.06 1.87 4.24
N LEU A 26 0.74 1.36 3.05
CA LEU A 26 1.34 0.13 2.53
C LEU A 26 2.86 0.27 2.37
N ASP A 27 3.32 1.39 1.81
CA ASP A 27 4.74 1.72 1.67
C ASP A 27 5.43 1.88 3.03
N ALA A 28 4.84 2.61 3.98
CA ALA A 28 5.41 2.81 5.31
C ALA A 28 5.67 1.47 6.02
N LEU A 29 4.71 0.54 5.95
CA LEU A 29 4.80 -0.77 6.58
C LEU A 29 5.82 -1.72 5.91
N THR A 30 6.37 -1.39 4.74
CA THR A 30 7.50 -2.15 4.16
C THR A 30 8.77 -2.03 4.98
N ARG A 31 8.90 -0.93 5.75
CA ARG A 31 10.05 -0.67 6.63
C ARG A 31 9.99 -1.50 7.92
N GLY A 32 8.85 -2.14 8.18
CA GLY A 32 8.61 -2.99 9.34
C GLY A 32 7.30 -2.66 10.06
N PRO A 33 6.98 -3.42 11.13
CA PRO A 33 5.81 -3.15 11.95
C PRO A 33 5.87 -1.76 12.61
N MET A 34 4.75 -1.03 12.63
CA MET A 34 4.69 0.35 13.13
C MET A 34 3.49 0.59 14.03
N SER A 35 3.64 1.45 15.03
CA SER A 35 2.51 1.97 15.80
C SER A 35 1.72 3.01 14.99
N ARG A 36 0.54 3.40 15.47
CA ARG A 36 -0.20 4.52 14.85
C ARG A 36 0.56 5.85 14.93
N ALA A 37 1.37 6.04 15.97
CA ALA A 37 2.17 7.25 16.13
C ALA A 37 3.27 7.33 15.06
N ASP A 38 3.96 6.21 14.82
CA ASP A 38 5.02 6.12 13.80
C ASP A 38 4.42 6.23 12.39
N LEU A 39 3.28 5.61 12.12
CA LEU A 39 2.61 5.76 10.83
C LEU A 39 2.28 7.23 10.51
N ARG A 40 1.91 8.04 11.51
CA ARG A 40 1.66 9.47 11.30
C ARG A 40 2.90 10.28 10.93
N THR A 41 4.10 9.80 11.22
CA THR A 41 5.33 10.48 10.80
C THR A 41 5.70 10.17 9.36
N HIS A 42 5.17 9.08 8.79
CA HIS A 42 5.42 8.64 7.42
C HIS A 42 4.28 8.96 6.46
N VAL A 43 3.04 9.00 6.96
CA VAL A 43 1.84 9.22 6.17
C VAL A 43 1.33 10.63 6.44
N HIS A 44 1.23 11.46 5.41
CA HIS A 44 0.69 12.82 5.48
C HIS A 44 -0.84 12.82 5.58
N ALA A 45 -1.38 12.09 6.56
CA ALA A 45 -2.80 11.95 6.82
C ALA A 45 -3.19 12.52 8.19
N GLY A 46 -4.37 13.16 8.22
CA GLY A 46 -5.05 13.42 9.49
C GLY A 46 -5.47 12.11 10.19
N ARG A 47 -5.79 12.19 11.49
CA ARG A 47 -6.18 11.01 12.30
C ARG A 47 -7.28 10.17 11.65
N ARG A 48 -8.31 10.83 11.09
CA ARG A 48 -9.44 10.15 10.46
C ARG A 48 -9.05 9.45 9.15
N GLY A 49 -8.22 10.11 8.33
CA GLY A 49 -7.73 9.53 7.07
C GLY A 49 -6.89 8.28 7.31
N LEU A 50 -5.94 8.34 8.26
CA LEU A 50 -5.13 7.20 8.62
C LEU A 50 -5.97 6.04 9.18
N SER A 51 -6.94 6.32 10.06
CA SER A 51 -7.85 5.29 10.58
C SER A 51 -8.70 4.67 9.46
N ALA A 52 -9.18 5.45 8.50
CA ALA A 52 -9.96 4.94 7.37
C ALA A 52 -9.13 4.03 6.46
N ALA A 53 -7.89 4.43 6.12
CA ALA A 53 -6.98 3.61 5.34
C ALA A 53 -6.64 2.29 6.05
N LEU A 54 -6.31 2.34 7.34
CA LEU A 54 -6.02 1.14 8.14
C LEU A 54 -7.23 0.20 8.23
N ARG A 55 -8.45 0.74 8.37
CA ARG A 55 -9.69 -0.06 8.35
C ARG A 55 -9.89 -0.77 7.02
N LEU A 56 -9.73 -0.05 5.92
CA LEU A 56 -9.86 -0.61 4.57
C LEU A 56 -8.85 -1.73 4.34
N LEU A 57 -7.59 -1.48 4.69
CA LEU A 57 -6.50 -2.46 4.57
C LEU A 57 -6.71 -3.68 5.48
N GLY A 58 -7.21 -3.48 6.69
CA GLY A 58 -7.57 -4.56 7.61
C GLY A 58 -8.75 -5.39 7.11
N ALA A 59 -9.80 -4.73 6.60
CA ALA A 59 -10.98 -5.40 6.02
C ALA A 59 -10.64 -6.23 4.78
N ARG A 60 -9.64 -5.81 4.00
CA ARG A 60 -9.09 -6.56 2.86
C ARG A 60 -8.04 -7.60 3.25
N GLY A 61 -7.74 -7.75 4.54
CA GLY A 61 -6.75 -8.70 5.03
C GLY A 61 -5.32 -8.40 4.59
N LEU A 62 -5.01 -7.16 4.19
CA LEU A 62 -3.67 -6.72 3.77
C LEU A 62 -2.81 -6.31 4.95
N VAL A 63 -3.44 -5.74 5.98
CA VAL A 63 -2.77 -5.32 7.22
C VAL A 63 -3.41 -6.04 8.39
N THR A 64 -2.58 -6.45 9.34
CA THR A 64 -3.02 -6.96 10.63
C THR A 64 -2.47 -6.09 11.75
N ARG A 65 -3.05 -6.21 12.94
CA ARG A 65 -2.61 -5.53 14.14
C ARG A 65 -2.52 -6.52 15.31
N ASN A 66 -1.72 -6.20 16.32
CA ASN A 66 -1.43 -7.09 17.46
C ASN A 66 -2.53 -7.14 18.53
N ASP A 67 -3.63 -6.41 18.37
CA ASP A 67 -4.80 -6.48 19.25
C ASP A 67 -5.90 -7.41 18.69
N HIS A 68 -6.90 -7.68 19.53
CA HIS A 68 -8.13 -8.40 19.15
C HIS A 68 -9.35 -7.46 19.05
N GLY A 69 -9.13 -6.15 18.94
CA GLY A 69 -10.21 -5.17 18.90
C GLY A 69 -10.93 -5.13 17.55
N SER A 70 -12.09 -4.47 17.49
CA SER A 70 -12.74 -4.13 16.22
C SER A 70 -11.96 -3.05 15.47
N TRP A 71 -11.88 -3.15 14.14
CA TRP A 71 -11.30 -2.11 13.29
C TRP A 71 -12.10 -0.80 13.33
N ASP A 72 -13.39 -0.85 13.69
CA ASP A 72 -14.29 0.31 13.75
C ASP A 72 -14.07 1.21 14.96
N THR A 73 -13.44 0.69 16.01
CA THR A 73 -13.02 1.48 17.16
C THR A 73 -11.59 1.98 16.98
N ASP A 74 -11.28 3.08 17.67
CA ASP A 74 -9.90 3.54 17.76
C ASP A 74 -9.07 2.49 18.49
N ALA A 75 -7.99 2.05 17.85
CA ALA A 75 -6.99 1.20 18.46
C ALA A 75 -6.30 1.94 19.62
N ALA A 76 -5.86 1.17 20.62
CA ALA A 76 -5.00 1.69 21.68
C ALA A 76 -3.66 2.19 21.11
N ALA A 77 -2.95 3.02 21.87
CA ALA A 77 -1.73 3.69 21.39
C ALA A 77 -0.57 2.72 21.14
N ASP A 78 -0.55 1.59 21.85
CA ASP A 78 0.45 0.52 21.80
C ASP A 78 0.18 -0.51 20.69
N VAL A 79 -0.88 -0.33 19.91
CA VAL A 79 -1.22 -1.22 18.81
C VAL A 79 -0.24 -1.05 17.66
N VAL A 80 0.33 -2.17 17.23
CA VAL A 80 1.31 -2.25 16.15
C VAL A 80 0.68 -2.92 14.94
N TYR A 81 0.82 -2.26 13.80
CA TYR A 81 0.33 -2.70 12.49
C TYR A 81 1.46 -3.33 11.70
N ARG A 82 1.16 -4.37 10.92
CA ARG A 82 2.11 -5.01 9.99
C ARG A 82 1.38 -5.57 8.78
N HIS A 83 2.12 -5.75 7.68
CA HIS A 83 1.63 -6.49 6.52
C HIS A 83 1.30 -7.94 6.90
N THR A 84 0.18 -8.43 6.36
CA THR A 84 -0.04 -9.87 6.22
C THR A 84 0.79 -10.42 5.06
N ASP A 85 0.75 -11.72 4.84
CA ASP A 85 1.40 -12.36 3.70
C ASP A 85 0.79 -11.83 2.38
N LEU A 86 -0.55 -11.72 2.34
CA LEU A 86 -1.28 -11.11 1.21
C LEU A 86 -0.89 -9.65 1.00
N GLY A 87 -0.78 -8.87 2.08
CA GLY A 87 -0.33 -7.47 2.02
C GLY A 87 1.05 -7.33 1.38
N ARG A 88 1.99 -8.22 1.72
CA ARG A 88 3.33 -8.23 1.11
C ARG A 88 3.30 -8.53 -0.38
N VAL A 89 2.50 -9.51 -0.80
CA VAL A 89 2.32 -9.84 -2.23
C VAL A 89 1.73 -8.66 -3.01
N VAL A 90 0.73 -7.97 -2.45
CA VAL A 90 0.13 -6.79 -3.09
C VAL A 90 1.13 -5.65 -3.23
N VAL A 91 1.93 -5.37 -2.19
CA VAL A 91 2.98 -4.34 -2.27
C VAL A 91 4.03 -4.67 -3.32
N GLU A 92 4.44 -5.93 -3.41
CA GLU A 92 5.38 -6.39 -4.43
C GLU A 92 4.82 -6.18 -5.84
N ALA A 93 3.54 -6.53 -6.05
CA ALA A 93 2.86 -6.29 -7.33
C ALA A 93 2.79 -4.80 -7.70
N LEU A 94 2.45 -3.93 -6.74
CA LEU A 94 2.39 -2.48 -6.93
C LEU A 94 3.78 -1.88 -7.22
N SER A 95 4.82 -2.39 -6.57
CA SER A 95 6.21 -1.96 -6.78
C SER A 95 6.70 -2.32 -8.19
N CYS A 96 6.37 -3.53 -8.67
CA CYS A 96 6.64 -3.94 -10.05
C CYS A 96 5.95 -3.02 -11.06
N TYR A 97 4.68 -2.64 -10.82
CA TYR A 97 3.97 -1.72 -11.71
C TYR A 97 4.63 -0.33 -11.74
N SER A 98 4.97 0.22 -10.57
CA SER A 98 5.68 1.50 -10.47
C SER A 98 7.03 1.48 -11.22
N LEU A 99 7.77 0.37 -11.11
CA LEU A 99 9.03 0.19 -11.83
C LEU A 99 8.82 0.19 -13.35
N TRP A 100 7.79 -0.51 -13.84
CA TRP A 100 7.46 -0.54 -15.25
C TRP A 100 7.08 0.84 -15.78
N THR A 101 6.21 1.58 -15.08
CA THR A 101 5.86 2.96 -15.46
C THR A 101 7.10 3.85 -15.53
N ALA A 102 7.97 3.78 -14.52
CA ALA A 102 9.21 4.57 -14.50
C ALA A 102 10.18 4.22 -15.64
N MET A 103 10.25 2.95 -16.07
CA MET A 103 11.05 2.55 -17.22
C MET A 103 10.49 3.09 -18.54
N TYR A 104 9.17 3.02 -18.75
CA TYR A 104 8.55 3.49 -19.99
C TYR A 104 8.52 5.02 -20.10
N ASP A 105 8.25 5.75 -19.02
CA ASP A 105 8.34 7.22 -18.99
C ASP A 105 9.76 7.70 -19.36
N ARG A 106 10.79 6.93 -18.98
CA ARG A 106 12.19 7.23 -19.32
C ARG A 106 12.52 6.97 -20.79
N VAL A 107 11.87 6.00 -21.43
CA VAL A 107 12.05 5.72 -22.86
C VAL A 107 11.36 6.79 -23.71
N GLU A 108 10.16 7.23 -23.32
CA GLU A 108 9.42 8.27 -24.04
C GLU A 108 10.16 9.63 -23.99
N THR A 109 10.67 10.01 -22.81
CA THR A 109 11.51 11.21 -22.65
C THR A 109 12.86 11.12 -23.38
N SER A 110 13.37 9.92 -23.66
CA SER A 110 14.59 9.72 -24.46
C SER A 110 14.33 9.81 -25.97
N GLN A 111 13.12 9.52 -26.46
CA GLN A 111 12.79 9.61 -27.88
C GLN A 111 12.50 11.05 -28.33
N ASP A 112 12.01 11.90 -27.42
CA ASP A 112 11.68 13.30 -27.71
C ASP A 112 12.92 14.20 -27.89
N HIS A 113 14.12 13.71 -27.54
CA HIS A 113 15.39 14.44 -27.71
C HIS A 113 16.21 14.00 -28.93
N SER A 114 15.74 12.99 -29.69
CA SER A 114 16.51 12.41 -30.80
C SER A 114 16.25 13.05 -32.18
N TRP A 115 15.32 14.00 -32.31
CA TRP A 115 14.95 14.61 -33.61
C TRP A 115 15.51 16.02 -33.87
N LYS A 116 16.47 16.49 -33.06
CA LYS A 116 17.22 17.72 -33.31
C LYS A 116 18.72 17.45 -33.43
N ARG A 117 19.14 16.85 -34.54
CA ARG A 117 20.51 17.00 -35.07
C ARG A 117 20.46 17.06 -36.59
#